data_AF-A0A1G1V537-F1
#
_entry.id   AF-A0A1G1V537-F1
#
_cell.length_a   1.000
_cell.length_b   1.000
_cell.length_c   1.000
_cell.angle_alpha   90.00
_cell.angle_beta   90.00
_cell.angle_gamma   90.00
#
_symmetry.space_group_name_H-M   'P 1'
#
loop_
_entity.id
_entity.type
_entity.pdbx_description
1 polymer ?
#
loop_
_entity_poly.entity_id
_entity_poly.type
_entity_poly.pdbx_seq_one_letter_code
_entity_poly.pdbx_strand_id
1 'polypeptide(L)'
;MTPKKLVFVIHKHDTVRPHFDFRLQAGTTLPSWAIPKGPTLDPAFKRLAMQVEDHALSYKDFEGVIEEGKYGAGPVMIWDEGTYIPEVEVSKGVRETINDFDEGQKVMKEGLEKGEIKFFLEGKKLKGSFALVKTKGFPEGAKNAWLLIKHKDEYVKVGYDAKDYAGD
;
A
#
# COMPACT_ATOMS: atom_id res chain seq x y z
N MET A 1 -0.32 23.40 15.70
CA MET A 1 0.00 22.82 14.38
C MET A 1 -0.31 21.34 14.46
N THR A 2 -1.13 20.81 13.54
CA THR A 2 -1.38 19.37 13.48
C THR A 2 -0.08 18.66 13.08
N PRO A 3 0.34 17.59 13.76
CA PRO A 3 1.54 16.87 13.36
C PRO A 3 1.39 16.37 11.92
N LYS A 4 2.43 16.57 11.12
CA LYS A 4 2.45 16.14 9.72
C LYS A 4 2.48 14.61 9.71
N LYS A 5 1.56 13.98 8.98
CA LYS A 5 1.51 12.53 8.78
C LYS A 5 1.87 12.18 7.34
N LEU A 6 2.38 10.98 7.13
CA LEU A 6 2.63 10.44 5.79
C LEU A 6 1.29 10.04 5.16
N VAL A 7 1.18 10.19 3.85
CA VAL A 7 -0.06 9.89 3.12
C VAL A 7 0.02 8.57 2.37
N PHE A 8 -1.13 7.94 2.18
CA PHE A 8 -1.29 6.80 1.29
C PHE A 8 -2.48 7.03 0.37
N VAL A 9 -2.47 6.36 -0.77
CA VAL A 9 -3.58 6.33 -1.72
C VAL A 9 -3.64 4.94 -2.34
N ILE A 10 -4.86 4.49 -2.61
CA ILE A 10 -5.13 3.26 -3.33
C ILE A 10 -6.01 3.65 -4.51
N HIS A 11 -5.49 3.48 -5.71
CA HIS A 11 -6.31 3.64 -6.90
C HIS A 11 -6.89 2.28 -7.29
N LYS A 12 -8.15 2.25 -7.69
CA LYS A 12 -8.69 1.12 -8.46
C LYS A 12 -8.47 1.44 -9.93
N HIS A 13 -7.80 0.51 -10.61
CA HIS A 13 -7.48 0.63 -12.02
C HIS A 13 -8.35 -0.35 -12.80
N ASP A 14 -9.39 0.17 -13.44
CA ASP A 14 -10.43 -0.63 -14.09
C ASP A 14 -10.10 -0.96 -15.54
N THR A 15 -9.04 -1.77 -15.72
CA THR A 15 -8.59 -2.21 -17.05
C THR A 15 -9.17 -3.60 -17.39
N VAL A 16 -8.78 -4.17 -18.54
CA VAL A 16 -9.08 -5.59 -18.88
C VAL A 16 -8.61 -6.56 -17.79
N ARG A 17 -7.57 -6.19 -17.02
CA ARG A 17 -7.15 -6.89 -15.80
C ARG A 17 -7.23 -5.91 -14.63
N PRO A 18 -8.41 -5.79 -13.99
CA PRO A 18 -8.59 -4.88 -12.87
C PRO A 18 -7.61 -5.18 -11.75
N HIS A 19 -6.99 -4.14 -11.23
CA HIS A 19 -6.06 -4.22 -10.11
C HIS A 19 -6.16 -2.96 -9.26
N PHE A 20 -5.48 -2.98 -8.11
CA PHE A 20 -5.40 -1.85 -7.21
C PHE A 20 -3.97 -1.37 -7.11
N ASP A 21 -3.72 -0.10 -7.38
CA ASP A 21 -2.42 0.51 -7.21
C ASP A 21 -2.32 1.10 -5.81
N PHE A 22 -1.58 0.41 -4.95
CA PHE A 22 -1.33 0.79 -3.57
C PHE A 22 -0.07 1.63 -3.47
N ARG A 23 -0.16 2.81 -2.85
CA ARG A 23 0.94 3.78 -2.84
C ARG A 23 1.13 4.38 -1.45
N LEU A 24 2.39 4.49 -1.01
CA LEU A 24 2.77 5.09 0.27
C LEU A 24 3.77 6.21 0.03
N GLN A 25 3.57 7.38 0.65
CA GLN A 25 4.57 8.44 0.61
C GLN A 25 5.86 8.02 1.33
N ALA A 26 7.01 8.09 0.65
CA ALA A 26 8.31 8.04 1.30
C ALA A 26 9.21 9.12 0.69
N GLY A 27 9.64 10.09 1.50
CA GLY A 27 10.33 11.26 0.95
C GLY A 27 9.38 12.10 0.08
N THR A 28 9.84 12.34 -1.15
CA THR A 28 9.16 13.15 -2.17
C THR A 28 8.45 12.32 -3.24
N THR A 29 8.42 10.98 -3.10
CA THR A 29 7.79 10.06 -4.06
C THR A 29 6.74 9.18 -3.38
N LEU A 30 6.01 8.45 -4.22
CA LEU A 30 5.05 7.41 -3.88
C LEU A 30 5.57 6.06 -4.38
N PRO A 31 6.38 5.33 -3.59
CA PRO A 31 6.55 3.89 -3.75
C PRO A 31 5.21 3.20 -3.98
N SER A 32 5.14 2.40 -5.04
CA SER A 32 3.88 1.92 -5.60
C SER A 32 3.89 0.42 -5.90
N TRP A 33 2.75 -0.23 -5.68
CA TRP A 33 2.55 -1.64 -5.98
C TRP A 33 1.19 -1.90 -6.62
N ALA A 34 1.17 -2.68 -7.71
CA ALA A 34 -0.04 -3.22 -8.28
C ALA A 34 -0.46 -4.50 -7.51
N ILE A 35 -1.71 -4.53 -7.03
CA ILE A 35 -2.30 -5.62 -6.25
C ILE A 35 -3.48 -6.21 -7.03
N PRO A 36 -3.30 -7.31 -7.81
CA PRO A 36 -4.32 -7.82 -8.71
C PRO A 36 -5.63 -8.25 -8.02
N LYS A 37 -5.54 -8.73 -6.78
CA LYS A 37 -6.72 -9.16 -5.99
C LYS A 37 -7.18 -8.10 -4.98
N GLY A 38 -6.59 -6.91 -5.03
CA GLY A 38 -6.82 -5.84 -4.05
C GLY A 38 -6.29 -6.16 -2.64
N PRO A 39 -6.27 -5.15 -1.76
CA PRO A 39 -5.91 -5.32 -0.35
C PRO A 39 -6.94 -6.19 0.39
N THR A 40 -6.63 -6.57 1.64
CA THR A 40 -7.60 -7.27 2.50
C THR A 40 -7.39 -6.94 3.96
N LEU A 41 -8.49 -6.93 4.73
CA LEU A 41 -8.48 -6.87 6.19
C LEU A 41 -8.50 -8.26 6.85
N ASP A 42 -8.46 -9.33 6.06
CA ASP A 42 -8.41 -10.70 6.58
C ASP A 42 -6.94 -11.20 6.63
N PRO A 43 -6.37 -11.41 7.84
CA PRO A 43 -4.98 -11.84 8.00
C PRO A 43 -4.72 -13.29 7.53
N ALA A 44 -5.76 -14.06 7.21
CA ALA A 44 -5.60 -15.40 6.61
C ALA A 44 -5.07 -15.33 5.17
N PHE A 45 -5.23 -14.19 4.49
CA PHE A 45 -4.83 -14.02 3.10
C PHE A 45 -3.65 -13.07 2.96
N LYS A 46 -2.61 -13.53 2.27
CA LYS A 46 -1.50 -12.67 1.80
C LYS A 46 -1.81 -12.24 0.37
N ARG A 47 -1.64 -10.96 0.07
CA ARG A 47 -1.90 -10.41 -1.28
C ARG A 47 -0.57 -10.20 -2.00
N LEU A 48 -0.46 -10.74 -3.21
CA LEU A 48 0.66 -10.42 -4.09
C LEU A 48 0.60 -8.92 -4.43
N ALA A 49 1.70 -8.22 -4.20
CA ALA A 49 1.89 -6.82 -4.50
C ALA A 49 3.12 -6.67 -5.40
N MET A 50 2.90 -6.35 -6.67
CA MET A 50 3.98 -6.20 -7.65
C MET A 50 4.47 -4.76 -7.62
N GLN A 51 5.73 -4.53 -7.23
CA GLN A 51 6.29 -3.19 -7.20
C GLN A 51 6.41 -2.64 -8.63
N VAL A 52 5.94 -1.41 -8.82
CA VAL A 52 5.99 -0.65 -10.07
C VAL A 52 6.80 0.63 -9.87
N GLU A 53 6.90 1.46 -10.90
CA GLU A 53 7.63 2.72 -10.83
C GLU A 53 7.06 3.64 -9.74
N ASP A 54 7.95 4.38 -9.08
CA ASP A 54 7.57 5.42 -8.13
C ASP A 54 6.77 6.51 -8.84
N HIS A 55 5.77 7.06 -8.15
CA HIS A 55 4.97 8.15 -8.68
C HIS A 55 5.28 9.46 -7.94
N ALA A 56 5.07 10.60 -8.59
CA ALA A 56 5.16 11.90 -7.93
C ALA A 56 4.05 12.06 -6.88
N LEU A 57 4.29 12.82 -5.81
CA LEU A 57 3.28 13.04 -4.75
C LEU A 57 1.97 13.65 -5.27
N SER A 58 2.02 14.49 -6.30
CA SER A 58 0.83 15.08 -6.92
C SER A 58 -0.09 14.03 -7.56
N TYR A 59 0.42 12.84 -7.86
CA TYR A 59 -0.38 11.75 -8.44
C TYR A 59 -1.38 11.15 -7.44
N LYS A 60 -1.28 11.49 -6.14
CA LYS A 60 -2.24 11.01 -5.14
C LYS A 60 -3.66 11.50 -5.38
N ASP A 61 -3.82 12.61 -6.09
CA ASP A 61 -5.09 13.27 -6.35
C ASP A 61 -5.64 12.94 -7.76
N PHE A 62 -5.00 11.99 -8.47
CA PHE A 62 -5.36 11.67 -9.84
C PHE A 62 -6.57 10.74 -9.92
N GLU A 63 -7.61 11.23 -10.59
CA GLU A 63 -8.71 10.42 -11.11
C GLU A 63 -8.93 10.77 -12.57
N GLY A 64 -9.22 9.78 -13.40
CA GLY A 64 -9.41 10.00 -14.83
C GLY A 64 -9.20 8.75 -15.66
N VAL A 65 -8.97 8.94 -16.96
CA VAL A 65 -8.73 7.84 -17.90
C VAL A 65 -7.33 7.98 -18.46
N ILE A 66 -6.52 6.94 -18.31
CA ILE A 66 -5.22 6.84 -18.98
C ILE A 66 -5.48 6.39 -20.43
N GLU A 67 -4.98 7.19 -21.38
CA GLU A 67 -5.17 6.96 -22.81
C GLU A 67 -4.71 5.57 -23.27
N GLU A 68 -5.41 5.03 -24.27
CA GLU A 68 -5.02 3.77 -24.90
C GLU A 68 -3.60 3.83 -25.48
N GLY A 69 -2.88 2.71 -25.41
CA GLY A 69 -1.49 2.60 -25.86
C GLY A 69 -0.45 3.10 -24.86
N LYS A 70 -0.86 3.78 -23.77
CA LYS A 70 0.03 4.04 -22.62
C LYS A 70 0.05 2.86 -21.66
N TYR A 71 1.14 2.73 -20.90
CA TYR A 71 1.21 1.76 -19.81
C TYR A 71 0.13 2.07 -18.77
N GLY A 72 -0.70 1.08 -18.45
CA GLY A 72 -1.84 1.28 -17.55
C GLY A 72 -2.99 2.04 -18.19
N ALA A 73 -3.32 1.80 -19.46
CA ALA A 73 -4.51 2.39 -20.07
C ALA A 73 -5.82 1.94 -19.39
N GLY A 74 -6.74 2.88 -19.19
CA GLY A 74 -8.06 2.63 -18.60
C GLY A 74 -8.46 3.65 -17.52
N PRO A 75 -9.68 3.53 -16.99
CA PRO A 75 -10.17 4.34 -15.88
C PRO A 75 -9.39 4.08 -14.59
N VAL A 76 -9.03 5.17 -13.91
CA VAL A 76 -8.37 5.20 -12.61
C VAL A 76 -9.22 6.05 -11.67
N MET A 77 -9.56 5.49 -10.52
CA MET A 77 -10.33 6.16 -9.46
C MET A 77 -9.64 5.98 -8.13
N ILE A 78 -9.77 6.95 -7.22
CA ILE A 78 -9.31 6.80 -5.84
C ILE A 78 -10.28 5.87 -5.13
N TRP A 79 -9.79 4.68 -4.78
CA TRP A 79 -10.58 3.68 -4.06
C TRP A 79 -10.53 3.90 -2.55
N ASP A 80 -9.36 4.25 -2.01
CA ASP A 80 -9.18 4.67 -0.61
C ASP A 80 -7.99 5.62 -0.51
N GLU A 81 -8.00 6.46 0.51
CA GLU A 81 -6.96 7.45 0.77
C GLU A 81 -6.93 7.79 2.25
N GLY A 82 -5.80 8.29 2.72
CA GLY A 82 -5.68 8.76 4.08
C GLY A 82 -4.24 8.95 4.50
N THR A 83 -4.00 8.82 5.80
CA THR A 83 -2.67 8.89 6.39
C THR A 83 -2.21 7.52 6.84
N TYR A 84 -0.91 7.36 7.01
CA TYR A 84 -0.35 6.19 7.63
C TYR A 84 0.80 6.54 8.57
N ILE A 85 1.06 5.64 9.50
CA ILE A 85 2.11 5.78 10.52
C ILE A 85 3.05 4.58 10.36
N PRO A 86 4.36 4.79 10.11
CA PRO A 86 5.32 3.70 10.07
C PRO A 86 5.37 2.96 11.40
N GLU A 87 5.61 1.67 11.36
CA GLU A 87 5.76 0.82 12.53
C GLU A 87 7.11 0.10 12.50
N VAL A 88 7.70 -0.09 13.67
CA VAL A 88 8.88 -0.95 13.87
C VAL A 88 8.51 -2.11 14.77
N GLU A 89 8.99 -3.31 14.44
CA GLU A 89 8.79 -4.48 15.29
C GLU A 89 9.90 -4.52 16.37
N VAL A 90 9.53 -4.27 17.62
CA VAL A 90 10.46 -4.21 18.76
C VAL A 90 10.63 -5.57 19.44
N SER A 91 9.63 -6.44 19.30
CA SER A 91 9.72 -7.86 19.64
C SER A 91 8.68 -8.64 18.83
N LYS A 92 8.72 -9.98 18.86
CA LYS A 92 7.87 -10.82 18.01
C LYS A 92 6.38 -10.47 18.16
N GLY A 93 5.80 -9.89 17.12
CA GLY A 93 4.40 -9.48 17.09
C GLY A 93 4.07 -8.18 17.83
N VAL A 94 5.05 -7.54 18.47
CA VAL A 94 4.91 -6.24 19.13
C VAL A 94 5.52 -5.17 18.25
N ARG A 95 4.70 -4.18 17.91
CA ARG A 95 5.06 -3.08 17.03
C ARG A 95 4.86 -1.75 17.75
N GLU A 96 5.76 -0.81 17.48
CA GLU A 96 5.66 0.57 17.94
C GLU A 96 5.52 1.50 16.74
N THR A 97 4.63 2.49 16.87
CA THR A 97 4.41 3.51 15.86
C THR A 97 5.47 4.60 15.92
N ILE A 98 5.96 5.03 14.76
CA ILE A 98 6.89 6.14 14.62
C ILE A 98 6.08 7.39 14.24
N ASN A 99 5.75 8.20 15.25
CA ASN A 99 4.88 9.36 15.09
C ASN A 99 5.61 10.62 14.60
N ASP A 100 6.94 10.67 14.72
CA ASP A 100 7.73 11.76 14.16
C ASP A 100 7.81 11.63 12.64
N PHE A 101 7.57 12.73 11.93
CA PHE A 101 7.46 12.73 10.47
C PHE A 101 8.80 12.42 9.79
N ASP A 102 9.90 13.00 10.27
CA ASP A 102 11.21 12.85 9.65
C ASP A 102 11.81 11.48 9.95
N GLU A 103 11.67 11.00 11.20
CA GLU A 103 12.05 9.64 11.55
C GLU A 103 11.18 8.61 10.82
N GLY A 104 9.89 8.87 10.67
CA GLY A 104 8.98 8.02 9.90
C GLY A 104 9.42 7.87 8.44
N GLN A 105 9.81 8.97 7.78
CA GLN A 105 10.36 8.91 6.41
C GLN A 105 11.63 8.06 6.34
N LYS A 106 12.54 8.21 7.31
CA LYS A 106 13.78 7.44 7.37
C LYS A 106 13.50 5.95 7.54
N VAL A 107 12.62 5.58 8.47
CA VAL A 107 12.18 4.19 8.70
C VAL A 107 11.60 3.58 7.43
N MET A 108 10.75 4.32 6.72
CA MET A 108 10.17 3.85 5.46
C MET A 108 11.23 3.64 4.37
N LYS A 109 12.15 4.60 4.20
CA LYS A 109 13.24 4.49 3.21
C LYS A 109 14.12 3.27 3.49
N GLU A 110 14.58 3.10 4.72
CA GLU A 110 15.42 1.96 5.10
C GLU A 110 14.67 0.63 4.95
N GLY A 111 13.40 0.58 5.35
CA GLY A 111 12.59 -0.64 5.21
C GLY A 111 12.37 -1.03 3.75
N LEU A 112 12.14 -0.05 2.86
CA LEU A 112 12.03 -0.29 1.42
C LEU A 112 13.32 -0.89 0.83
N GLU A 113 14.48 -0.36 1.22
CA GLU A 113 15.80 -0.89 0.84
C GLU A 113 16.02 -2.32 1.37
N LYS A 114 15.63 -2.57 2.63
CA LYS A 114 15.73 -3.89 3.29
C LYS A 114 14.72 -4.91 2.74
N GLY A 115 13.67 -4.45 2.07
CA GLY A 115 12.60 -5.29 1.52
C GLY A 115 11.49 -5.62 2.52
N GLU A 116 11.32 -4.82 3.57
CA GLU A 116 10.26 -4.99 4.56
C GLU A 116 9.88 -3.65 5.21
N ILE A 117 8.60 -3.29 5.12
CA ILE A 117 8.02 -2.13 5.80
C ILE A 117 6.77 -2.57 6.56
N LYS A 118 6.55 -1.96 7.72
CA LYS A 118 5.36 -2.14 8.56
C LYS A 118 4.74 -0.77 8.82
N PHE A 119 3.43 -0.71 8.82
CA PHE A 119 2.72 0.56 8.92
C PHE A 119 1.27 0.36 9.36
N PHE A 120 0.74 1.37 10.04
CA PHE A 120 -0.65 1.48 10.40
C PHE A 120 -1.37 2.42 9.43
N LEU A 121 -2.43 1.96 8.77
CA LEU A 121 -3.27 2.76 7.87
C LEU A 121 -4.41 3.43 8.64
N GLU A 122 -4.67 4.68 8.30
CA GLU A 122 -5.81 5.48 8.74
C GLU A 122 -6.62 5.93 7.51
N GLY A 123 -7.20 4.96 6.80
CA GLY A 123 -8.08 5.17 5.66
C GLY A 123 -9.56 5.15 6.01
N LYS A 124 -10.40 5.34 4.98
CA LYS A 124 -11.85 5.13 5.08
C LYS A 124 -12.20 3.65 4.99
N LYS A 125 -11.54 2.91 4.08
CA LYS A 125 -11.82 1.48 3.81
C LYS A 125 -10.80 0.56 4.46
N LEU A 126 -9.52 0.93 4.43
CA LEU A 126 -8.47 0.20 5.12
C LEU A 126 -8.04 0.93 6.39
N LYS A 127 -8.06 0.19 7.50
CA LYS A 127 -7.54 0.66 8.77
C LYS A 127 -6.77 -0.46 9.48
N GLY A 128 -5.81 -0.09 10.31
CA GLY A 128 -5.01 -1.04 11.10
C GLY A 128 -3.61 -1.26 10.55
N SER A 129 -2.90 -2.18 11.19
CA SER A 129 -1.51 -2.53 10.93
C SER A 129 -1.37 -3.54 9.78
N PHE A 130 -0.37 -3.28 8.93
CA PHE A 130 0.00 -4.07 7.75
C PHE A 130 1.53 -4.19 7.63
N ALA A 131 1.97 -5.11 6.77
CA ALA A 131 3.33 -5.16 6.27
C ALA A 131 3.35 -5.34 4.74
N LEU A 132 4.37 -4.76 4.10
CA LEU A 132 4.81 -5.16 2.77
C LEU A 132 6.17 -5.85 2.91
N VAL A 133 6.27 -7.10 2.45
CA VAL A 133 7.49 -7.91 2.53
C VAL A 133 7.90 -8.40 1.15
N LYS A 134 9.11 -8.06 0.72
CA LYS A 134 9.68 -8.48 -0.55
C LYS A 134 9.99 -9.97 -0.52
N THR A 135 9.57 -10.67 -1.57
CA THR A 135 9.80 -12.11 -1.68
C THR A 135 11.18 -12.39 -2.27
N LYS A 136 11.86 -13.43 -1.78
CA LYS A 136 13.22 -13.82 -2.22
C LYS A 136 13.25 -15.03 -3.18
N GLY A 137 12.09 -15.58 -3.57
CA GLY A 137 12.00 -16.98 -4.03
C GLY A 137 11.05 -17.30 -5.19
N PHE A 138 10.77 -16.35 -6.09
CA PHE A 138 10.18 -16.74 -7.38
C PHE A 138 11.29 -17.11 -8.37
N PRO A 139 11.06 -18.03 -9.34
CA PRO A 139 12.00 -18.30 -10.44
C PRO A 139 12.38 -16.99 -11.16
N GLU A 140 13.51 -16.98 -11.88
CA GLU A 140 14.03 -15.83 -12.65
C GLU A 140 12.90 -15.05 -13.35
N GLY A 141 12.47 -13.94 -12.75
CA GLY A 141 11.34 -13.15 -13.27
C GLY A 141 10.65 -12.24 -12.26
N ALA A 142 10.50 -12.63 -10.98
CA ALA A 142 9.75 -11.82 -10.00
C ALA A 142 10.64 -11.00 -9.04
N LYS A 143 11.64 -10.29 -9.57
CA LYS A 143 12.56 -9.43 -8.78
C LYS A 143 11.86 -8.30 -8.01
N ASN A 144 10.61 -7.99 -8.37
CA ASN A 144 9.78 -6.92 -7.83
C ASN A 144 8.53 -7.44 -7.09
N ALA A 145 8.45 -8.72 -6.75
CA ALA A 145 7.29 -9.28 -6.05
C ALA A 145 7.36 -9.09 -4.52
N TRP A 146 6.31 -8.52 -3.96
CA TRP A 146 6.08 -8.33 -2.53
C TRP A 146 4.79 -9.02 -2.08
N LEU A 147 4.63 -9.18 -0.78
CA LEU A 147 3.39 -9.60 -0.14
C LEU A 147 2.88 -8.47 0.75
N LEU A 148 1.65 -8.02 0.50
CA LEU A 148 0.88 -7.23 1.46
C LEU A 148 0.23 -8.19 2.45
N ILE A 149 0.47 -7.95 3.74
CA ILE A 149 0.04 -8.80 4.85
C ILE A 149 -0.71 -7.93 5.85
N LYS A 150 -1.96 -8.28 6.15
CA LYS A 150 -2.69 -7.69 7.27
C LYS A 150 -2.21 -8.31 8.58
N HIS A 151 -1.84 -7.48 9.55
CA HIS A 151 -1.55 -7.96 10.90
C HIS A 151 -2.84 -8.18 11.70
N LYS A 152 -2.77 -9.01 12.74
CA LYS A 152 -3.88 -9.13 13.71
C LYS A 152 -3.93 -7.87 14.58
N ASP A 153 -5.07 -7.20 14.57
CA ASP A 153 -5.44 -6.07 15.42
C ASP A 153 -6.98 -5.96 15.48
N GLU A 154 -7.48 -4.88 16.06
CA GLU A 154 -8.92 -4.61 16.21
C GLU A 154 -9.67 -4.33 14.89
N TYR A 155 -8.96 -4.05 13.78
CA TYR A 155 -9.55 -3.71 12.48
C TYR A 155 -9.66 -4.91 11.54
N VAL A 156 -9.34 -6.11 12.01
CA VAL A 156 -9.49 -7.35 11.23
C VAL A 156 -10.96 -7.57 10.84
N LYS A 157 -11.18 -7.85 9.55
CA LYS A 157 -12.48 -8.27 9.02
C LYS A 157 -12.29 -9.55 8.21
N VAL A 158 -12.74 -10.67 8.78
CA VAL A 158 -12.69 -11.99 8.13
C VAL A 158 -13.56 -11.97 6.87
N GLY A 159 -13.06 -12.57 5.79
CA GLY A 159 -13.76 -12.63 4.50
C GLY A 159 -13.74 -11.30 3.73
N TYR A 160 -12.91 -10.33 4.11
CA TYR A 160 -12.84 -9.04 3.41
C TYR A 160 -12.33 -9.19 1.96
N ASP A 161 -13.17 -8.79 1.00
CA ASP A 161 -12.79 -8.58 -0.41
C ASP A 161 -12.85 -7.08 -0.76
N ALA A 162 -11.75 -6.53 -1.28
CA ALA A 162 -11.68 -5.13 -1.70
C ALA A 162 -12.67 -4.80 -2.83
N LYS A 163 -13.04 -5.79 -3.64
CA LYS A 163 -13.95 -5.61 -4.78
C LYS A 163 -15.37 -5.25 -4.36
N ASP A 164 -15.76 -5.60 -3.14
CA ASP A 164 -17.09 -5.30 -2.59
C ASP A 164 -17.27 -3.81 -2.25
N TYR A 165 -16.20 -3.01 -2.28
CA TYR A 165 -16.19 -1.59 -1.89
C TYR A 165 -15.86 -0.66 -3.06
N ALA A 166 -16.24 -1.05 -4.28
CA ALA A 166 -15.82 -0.38 -5.51
C ALA A 166 -16.77 0.73 -6.00
N GLY A 167 -17.77 1.15 -5.22
CA GLY A 167 -18.81 2.08 -5.69
C GLY A 167 -19.44 2.97 -4.60
N ASP A 168 -18.63 3.75 -3.90
CA ASP A 168 -19.11 4.87 -3.07
C ASP A 168 -18.81 6.20 -3.77
#